data_AF-A0A944JB91-F1
#
_entry.id   AF-A0A944JB91-F1
#
_cell.length_a   1.000
_cell.length_b   1.000
_cell.length_c   1.000
_cell.angle_alpha   90.00
_cell.angle_beta   90.00
_cell.angle_gamma   90.00
#
_symmetry.space_group_name_H-M   'P 1'
#
loop_
_entity.id
_entity.type
_entity.pdbx_description
1 polymer ?
#
loop_
_entity_poly.entity_id
_entity_poly.type
_entity_poly.pdbx_seq_one_letter_code
_entity_poly.pdbx_strand_id
1 'polypeptide(L)'
;MTGGAAHTAQQAPDHATQDDDRTGKTVDTETERAHPSERPAHGERMRRWRMVLGADSAESTGCALTGQDAAMDGALNALYGGGGGKKPGGRGGGGRSAGLGASAPSVARWLGDIRTYFPSSVVQVMQRDAIDRLGLSALLLEPEMLEAVEADVHLVGTLLSLNKAMPETTRETARAVVRKVVDDLEKRLESRTRATLTGALDRSARISRPRHRDIDWDRTIRANLKNYLTIPGADGGPDTGTVVPERLIGYGRASQSVKKDVILCIDQSGSMAASVVYASVFGAVLASMRTLATRLVVFDTAVVDLTDQLDDPVDVLFGTQLGGGTDINRALAYCQSKITRPADTVVVLISDLYEGGIRDEMLKRVAAMKASGVQFVTLLALSDEGAPAYDHEHAAALGALGAPAFACTPDLFPDIMAAAIEKRPLPIPDKETQP
;
A
#
# COMPACT_ATOMS: atom_id res chain seq x y z
N MET A 1 -77.19 -9.67 -6.82
CA MET A 1 -77.93 -10.79 -6.20
C MET A 1 -77.97 -10.56 -4.70
N THR A 2 -79.18 -10.34 -4.18
CA THR A 2 -79.69 -10.66 -2.83
C THR A 2 -78.77 -10.32 -1.65
N GLY A 3 -79.00 -9.28 -0.87
CA GLY A 3 -80.13 -9.12 0.07
C GLY A 3 -79.49 -9.01 1.47
N GLY A 4 -79.74 -8.01 2.30
CA GLY A 4 -81.02 -7.43 2.68
C GLY A 4 -81.48 -8.10 3.97
N ALA A 5 -81.42 -7.37 5.10
CA ALA A 5 -82.32 -7.42 6.26
C ALA A 5 -81.57 -6.89 7.49
N ALA A 6 -81.87 -5.68 7.99
CA ALA A 6 -83.09 -5.29 8.72
C ALA A 6 -82.90 -5.55 10.23
N HIS A 7 -82.86 -4.46 11.00
CA HIS A 7 -83.98 -4.03 11.87
C HIS A 7 -83.86 -4.69 13.27
N THR A 8 -84.09 -4.03 14.39
CA THR A 8 -84.98 -2.90 14.65
C THR A 8 -84.69 -2.37 16.06
N ALA A 9 -85.07 -1.12 16.28
CA ALA A 9 -85.89 -0.68 17.40
C ALA A 9 -85.24 -0.53 18.79
N GLN A 10 -85.56 0.48 19.59
CA GLN A 10 -86.35 1.71 19.39
C GLN A 10 -86.36 2.41 20.76
N GLN A 11 -86.23 3.74 20.76
CA GLN A 11 -86.95 4.73 21.59
C GLN A 11 -86.92 4.57 23.13
N ALA A 12 -86.71 5.62 23.90
CA ALA A 12 -87.51 6.85 23.83
C ALA A 12 -86.81 8.04 24.52
N PRO A 13 -87.28 9.27 24.26
CA PRO A 13 -86.57 10.53 24.43
C PRO A 13 -87.13 11.36 25.62
N ASP A 14 -86.50 12.50 25.92
CA ASP A 14 -87.21 13.80 25.84
C ASP A 14 -86.36 15.01 26.27
N HIS A 15 -86.48 16.04 25.42
CA HIS A 15 -86.51 17.49 25.66
C HIS A 15 -85.30 18.21 26.31
N ALA A 16 -84.54 19.00 25.53
CA ALA A 16 -84.76 20.43 25.17
C ALA A 16 -83.96 21.34 26.14
N THR A 17 -83.13 22.32 25.76
CA THR A 17 -83.29 23.41 24.79
C THR A 17 -81.93 24.12 24.63
N GLN A 18 -81.59 24.51 23.38
CA GLN A 18 -80.75 25.64 22.91
C GLN A 18 -79.45 25.99 23.66
N ASP A 19 -78.29 25.88 23.00
CA ASP A 19 -77.69 27.07 22.37
C ASP A 19 -76.60 26.70 21.35
N ASP A 20 -76.26 27.70 20.54
CA ASP A 20 -75.75 27.68 19.18
C ASP A 20 -74.35 27.08 18.93
N ASP A 21 -74.22 26.65 17.69
CA ASP A 21 -73.13 26.02 16.97
C ASP A 21 -71.98 27.04 16.68
N ARG A 22 -70.74 26.69 17.04
CA ARG A 22 -69.58 26.59 16.11
C ARG A 22 -68.21 26.71 16.81
N THR A 23 -67.36 25.77 16.42
CA THR A 23 -65.89 25.81 16.39
C THR A 23 -65.13 25.76 17.73
N GLY A 24 -65.08 24.57 18.32
CA GLY A 24 -64.01 24.14 19.22
C GLY A 24 -63.42 22.83 18.71
N LYS A 25 -62.35 22.90 17.92
CA LYS A 25 -61.53 21.72 17.56
C LYS A 25 -60.68 21.38 18.78
N THR A 26 -61.08 20.35 19.52
CA THR A 26 -60.28 19.73 20.58
C THR A 26 -58.99 19.20 19.97
N VAL A 27 -57.87 19.82 20.33
CA VAL A 27 -56.54 19.22 20.17
C VAL A 27 -56.34 18.39 21.43
N ASP A 28 -56.75 17.12 21.34
CA ASP A 28 -56.43 16.15 22.37
C ASP A 28 -54.92 16.04 22.51
N THR A 29 -54.52 16.13 23.76
CA THR A 29 -53.16 16.10 24.24
C THR A 29 -52.65 14.66 24.14
N GLU A 30 -52.17 14.24 22.97
CA GLU A 30 -51.36 13.03 22.87
C GLU A 30 -49.93 13.36 23.34
N THR A 31 -49.74 13.07 24.62
CA THR A 31 -48.43 12.82 25.21
C THR A 31 -47.78 11.66 24.46
N GLU A 32 -46.93 11.99 23.49
CA GLU A 32 -46.08 11.01 22.82
C GLU A 32 -45.05 10.49 23.84
N ARG A 33 -45.40 9.35 24.45
CA ARG A 33 -44.55 8.61 25.37
C ARG A 33 -43.35 8.08 24.60
N ALA A 34 -42.26 8.84 24.59
CA ALA A 34 -40.97 8.37 24.09
C ALA A 34 -40.56 7.08 24.83
N HIS A 35 -40.50 5.99 24.07
CA HIS A 35 -40.03 4.68 24.50
C HIS A 35 -38.67 4.81 25.21
N PRO A 36 -38.50 4.27 26.43
CA PRO A 36 -37.28 4.47 27.23
C PRO A 36 -36.03 3.79 26.65
N SER A 37 -36.15 2.98 25.59
CA SER A 37 -35.04 2.29 24.91
C SER A 37 -34.34 3.12 23.81
N GLU A 38 -34.93 4.22 23.33
CA GLU A 38 -34.37 5.01 22.21
C GLU A 38 -33.50 6.20 22.65
N ARG A 39 -33.68 6.68 23.87
CA ARG A 39 -32.92 7.82 24.44
C ARG A 39 -31.40 7.60 24.50
N PRO A 40 -30.86 6.43 24.91
CA PRO A 40 -29.41 6.22 24.91
C PRO A 40 -28.84 6.13 23.49
N ALA A 41 -29.61 5.60 22.53
CA ALA A 41 -29.19 5.51 21.12
C ALA A 41 -29.16 6.88 20.42
N HIS A 42 -30.11 7.76 20.74
CA HIS A 42 -30.10 9.15 20.27
C HIS A 42 -28.95 9.95 20.89
N GLY A 43 -28.69 9.78 22.20
CA GLY A 43 -27.56 10.41 22.88
C GLY A 43 -26.19 9.99 22.31
N GLU A 44 -25.98 8.69 22.09
CA GLU A 44 -24.74 8.16 21.49
C GLU A 44 -24.57 8.63 20.03
N ARG A 45 -25.67 8.73 19.28
CA ARG A 45 -25.65 9.28 17.91
C ARG A 45 -25.25 10.75 17.90
N MET A 46 -25.84 11.57 18.78
CA MET A 46 -25.51 12.99 18.90
C MET A 46 -24.09 13.21 19.42
N ARG A 47 -23.60 12.35 20.32
CA ARG A 47 -22.20 12.32 20.77
C ARG A 47 -21.22 12.08 19.61
N ARG A 48 -21.50 11.09 18.75
CA ARG A 48 -20.67 10.81 17.56
C ARG A 48 -20.69 11.96 16.57
N TRP A 49 -21.87 12.55 16.31
CA TRP A 49 -21.97 13.74 15.46
C TRP A 49 -21.21 14.93 16.02
N ARG A 50 -21.25 15.14 17.34
CA ARG A 50 -20.48 16.20 17.99
C ARG A 50 -18.96 16.00 17.89
N MET A 51 -18.47 14.76 17.95
CA MET A 51 -17.05 14.45 17.69
C MET A 51 -16.65 14.65 16.22
N VAL A 52 -17.51 14.29 15.27
CA VAL A 52 -17.23 14.44 13.83
C VAL A 52 -17.28 15.90 13.37
N LEU A 53 -18.23 16.68 13.88
CA LEU A 53 -18.45 18.08 13.49
C LEU A 53 -17.54 19.07 14.24
N GLY A 54 -16.80 18.61 15.25
CA GLY A 54 -15.83 19.42 15.98
C GLY A 54 -16.45 20.50 16.88
N ALA A 55 -15.59 21.28 17.53
CA ALA A 55 -15.94 22.20 18.62
C ALA A 55 -17.06 23.20 18.29
N ASP A 56 -17.12 23.66 17.04
CA ASP A 56 -18.07 24.67 16.55
C ASP A 56 -19.52 24.17 16.49
N SER A 57 -19.74 22.86 16.62
CA SER A 57 -21.07 22.23 16.55
C SER A 57 -21.71 21.95 17.91
N ALA A 58 -21.06 22.37 19.01
CA ALA A 58 -21.55 22.17 20.38
C ALA A 58 -22.92 22.81 20.62
N GLU A 59 -23.16 24.01 20.06
CA GLU A 59 -24.45 24.70 20.16
C GLU A 59 -25.54 24.02 19.32
N SER A 60 -25.19 23.43 18.17
CA SER A 60 -26.15 22.77 17.27
C SER A 60 -26.52 21.34 17.67
N THR A 61 -25.67 20.66 18.44
CA THR A 61 -25.90 19.26 18.86
C THR A 61 -26.40 19.12 20.30
N GLY A 62 -26.30 20.19 21.12
CA GLY A 62 -26.77 20.19 22.51
C GLY A 62 -26.03 19.20 23.43
N CYS A 63 -24.89 18.65 22.98
CA CYS A 63 -24.13 17.63 23.69
C CYS A 63 -22.78 18.20 24.16
N ALA A 64 -22.59 18.28 25.48
CA ALA A 64 -21.31 18.65 26.07
C ALA A 64 -20.46 17.39 26.27
N LEU A 65 -19.32 17.30 25.58
CA LEU A 65 -18.36 16.21 25.77
C LEU A 65 -17.69 16.37 27.14
N THR A 66 -17.52 15.26 27.87
CA THR A 66 -16.90 15.25 29.21
C THR A 66 -15.93 14.07 29.33
N GLY A 67 -14.97 14.16 30.27
CA GLY A 67 -14.03 13.07 30.54
C GLY A 67 -13.15 12.71 29.34
N GLN A 68 -13.13 11.43 28.97
CA GLN A 68 -12.31 10.91 27.86
C GLN A 68 -12.69 11.54 26.51
N ASP A 69 -13.97 11.84 26.29
CA ASP A 69 -14.44 12.40 25.02
C ASP A 69 -13.97 13.83 24.80
N ALA A 70 -13.86 14.61 25.89
CA ALA A 70 -13.32 15.96 25.83
C ALA A 70 -11.80 15.94 25.54
N ALA A 71 -11.08 14.93 26.04
CA ALA A 71 -9.67 14.73 25.74
C ALA A 71 -9.46 14.31 24.27
N MET A 72 -10.30 13.40 23.75
CA MET A 72 -10.30 12.99 22.34
C MET A 72 -10.62 14.17 21.39
N ASP A 73 -11.67 14.95 21.67
CA ASP A 73 -12.03 16.15 20.91
C ASP A 73 -10.92 17.19 20.98
N GLY A 74 -10.28 17.36 22.14
CA GLY A 74 -9.12 18.24 22.32
C GLY A 74 -7.92 17.82 21.45
N ALA A 75 -7.60 16.52 21.40
CA ALA A 75 -6.52 15.99 20.59
C ALA A 75 -6.80 16.14 19.08
N LEU A 76 -8.04 15.92 18.64
CA LEU A 76 -8.45 16.12 17.24
C LEU A 76 -8.48 17.61 16.86
N ASN A 77 -8.98 18.46 17.73
CA ASN A 77 -9.07 19.90 17.51
C ASN A 77 -7.68 20.57 17.47
N ALA A 78 -6.72 20.05 18.24
CA ALA A 78 -5.32 20.51 18.21
C ALA A 78 -4.66 20.31 16.83
N LEU A 79 -5.08 19.27 16.08
CA LEU A 79 -4.57 18.94 14.75
C LEU A 79 -5.41 19.56 13.61
N TYR A 80 -6.74 19.43 13.69
CA TYR A 80 -7.65 19.80 12.58
C TYR A 80 -8.37 21.14 12.78
N GLY A 81 -8.38 21.69 14.00
CA GLY A 81 -9.09 22.94 14.32
C GLY A 81 -8.44 24.23 13.81
N GLY A 82 -7.17 24.17 13.37
CA GLY A 82 -6.43 25.35 12.89
C GLY A 82 -6.77 25.79 11.46
N GLY A 83 -7.48 24.96 10.67
CA GLY A 83 -7.71 25.17 9.23
C GLY A 83 -8.97 25.94 8.85
N GLY A 84 -9.86 26.23 9.80
CA GLY A 84 -11.13 26.92 9.56
C GLY A 84 -10.98 28.44 9.42
N GLY A 85 -10.63 28.91 8.22
CA GLY A 85 -10.94 30.26 7.76
C GLY A 85 -10.40 31.42 8.61
N LYS A 86 -9.11 31.73 8.48
CA LYS A 86 -8.56 33.02 8.90
C LYS A 86 -9.12 34.13 7.97
N LYS A 87 -10.33 34.63 8.24
CA LYS A 87 -10.84 35.86 7.63
C LYS A 87 -9.93 37.03 8.08
N PRO A 88 -9.32 37.79 7.15
CA PRO A 88 -8.57 38.97 7.53
C PRO A 88 -9.56 40.09 7.89
N GLY A 89 -9.68 40.38 9.19
CA GLY A 89 -10.44 41.52 9.69
C GLY A 89 -11.58 41.14 10.64
N GLY A 90 -11.25 40.87 11.90
CA GLY A 90 -12.25 40.71 12.96
C GLY A 90 -11.58 40.74 14.33
N ARG A 91 -11.56 41.90 14.97
CA ARG A 91 -11.25 42.03 16.40
C ARG A 91 -12.47 41.55 17.19
N GLY A 92 -12.33 40.47 17.96
CA GLY A 92 -13.30 40.13 19.00
C GLY A 92 -13.21 38.71 19.54
N GLY A 93 -13.01 38.59 20.85
CA GLY A 93 -13.51 37.47 21.68
C GLY A 93 -12.57 36.28 21.86
N GLY A 94 -11.94 36.19 23.03
CA GLY A 94 -11.03 35.10 23.38
C GLY A 94 -11.74 33.76 23.59
N GLY A 95 -11.46 32.82 22.69
CA GLY A 95 -11.37 31.40 23.01
C GLY A 95 -9.93 30.99 22.81
N ARG A 96 -9.23 30.57 23.87
CA ARG A 96 -7.88 30.01 23.77
C ARG A 96 -7.95 28.71 22.99
N SER A 97 -7.86 28.76 21.66
CA SER A 97 -7.62 27.58 20.84
C SER A 97 -6.22 27.07 21.19
N ALA A 98 -6.14 25.94 21.88
CA ALA A 98 -4.90 25.23 22.16
C ALA A 98 -4.38 24.61 20.84
N GLY A 99 -3.87 25.46 19.95
CA GLY A 99 -3.10 25.00 18.82
C GLY A 99 -1.79 24.38 19.31
N LEU A 100 -1.27 23.41 18.57
CA LEU A 100 0.10 22.90 18.72
C LEU A 100 1.08 23.99 18.26
N GLY A 101 1.17 25.09 19.03
CA GLY A 101 2.05 26.21 18.75
C GLY A 101 3.46 25.93 19.25
N ALA A 102 4.37 25.66 18.31
CA ALA A 102 5.85 25.77 18.36
C ALA A 102 6.61 25.30 19.63
N SER A 103 5.99 24.54 20.54
CA SER A 103 6.62 24.09 21.79
C SER A 103 6.62 22.58 21.83
N ALA A 104 7.81 21.97 21.69
CA ALA A 104 8.04 20.52 21.77
C ALA A 104 7.30 19.80 22.93
N PRO A 105 7.19 20.38 24.15
CA PRO A 105 6.49 19.72 25.26
C PRO A 105 4.98 19.58 25.06
N SER A 106 4.36 20.45 24.25
CA SER A 106 2.93 20.37 23.95
C SER A 106 2.63 19.28 22.91
N VAL A 107 3.56 19.09 21.97
CA VAL A 107 3.48 18.05 20.94
C VAL A 107 3.74 16.68 21.55
N ALA A 108 4.74 16.53 22.42
CA ALA A 108 5.02 15.27 23.13
C ALA A 108 3.81 14.78 23.94
N ARG A 109 3.14 15.70 24.67
CA ARG A 109 1.93 15.38 25.42
C ARG A 109 0.80 14.94 24.50
N TRP A 110 0.59 15.67 23.40
CA TRP A 110 -0.42 15.32 22.40
C TRP A 110 -0.17 13.94 21.77
N LEU A 111 1.08 13.60 21.45
CA LEU A 111 1.47 12.27 20.95
C LEU A 111 1.19 11.15 21.98
N GLY A 112 1.38 11.42 23.27
CA GLY A 112 1.00 10.51 24.34
C GLY A 112 -0.52 10.35 24.49
N ASP A 113 -1.26 11.46 24.36
CA ASP A 113 -2.71 11.48 24.46
C ASP A 113 -3.35 10.68 23.31
N ILE A 114 -2.91 10.87 22.06
CA ILE A 114 -3.46 10.11 20.92
C ILE A 114 -3.25 8.60 21.07
N ARG A 115 -2.11 8.16 21.61
CA ARG A 115 -1.80 6.74 21.86
C ARG A 115 -2.68 6.13 22.96
N THR A 116 -3.16 6.95 23.88
CA THR A 116 -4.04 6.50 24.97
C THR A 116 -5.46 6.30 24.48
N TYR A 117 -5.90 7.12 23.52
CA TYR A 117 -7.30 7.21 23.13
C TYR A 117 -7.66 6.55 21.80
N PHE A 118 -6.70 6.38 20.88
CA PHE A 118 -6.95 5.88 19.53
C PHE A 118 -6.21 4.56 19.24
N PRO A 119 -6.80 3.67 18.40
CA PRO A 119 -6.07 2.51 17.87
C PRO A 119 -4.83 2.92 17.07
N SER A 120 -3.80 2.07 17.06
CA SER A 120 -2.53 2.33 16.36
C SER A 120 -2.70 2.77 14.90
N SER A 121 -3.59 2.12 14.15
CA SER A 121 -3.87 2.49 12.76
C SER A 121 -4.40 3.92 12.59
N VAL A 122 -5.15 4.43 13.56
CA VAL A 122 -5.68 5.80 13.55
C VAL A 122 -4.61 6.78 14.02
N VAL A 123 -3.82 6.40 15.01
CA VAL A 123 -2.68 7.18 15.51
C VAL A 123 -1.69 7.47 14.37
N GLN A 124 -1.35 6.48 13.55
CA GLN A 124 -0.46 6.62 12.40
C GLN A 124 -0.98 7.69 11.42
N VAL A 125 -2.27 7.65 11.06
CA VAL A 125 -2.88 8.64 10.15
C VAL A 125 -2.87 10.04 10.75
N MET A 126 -3.20 10.17 12.04
CA MET A 126 -3.20 11.46 12.73
C MET A 126 -1.78 12.03 12.87
N GLN A 127 -0.78 11.18 13.11
CA GLN A 127 0.62 11.58 13.17
C GLN A 127 1.14 12.05 11.81
N ARG A 128 0.82 11.32 10.73
CA ARG A 128 1.11 11.73 9.36
C ARG A 128 0.57 13.13 9.06
N ASP A 129 -0.72 13.32 9.32
CA ASP A 129 -1.37 14.62 9.10
C ASP A 129 -0.75 15.73 9.96
N ALA A 130 -0.25 15.41 11.15
CA ALA A 130 0.43 16.37 12.01
C ALA A 130 1.81 16.77 11.47
N ILE A 131 2.59 15.81 10.96
CA ILE A 131 3.90 16.09 10.35
C ILE A 131 3.72 17.03 9.14
N ASP A 132 2.79 16.70 8.25
CA ASP A 132 2.57 17.45 7.01
C ASP A 132 1.97 18.84 7.25
N ARG A 133 0.98 18.95 8.15
CA ARG A 133 0.24 20.20 8.38
C ARG A 133 0.91 21.14 9.36
N LEU A 134 1.61 20.61 10.36
CA LEU A 134 2.19 21.40 11.44
C LEU A 134 3.71 21.55 11.31
N GLY A 135 4.32 20.98 10.26
CA GLY A 135 5.75 21.12 10.01
C GLY A 135 6.62 20.51 11.11
N LEU A 136 6.14 19.42 11.73
CA LEU A 136 6.81 18.77 12.86
C LEU A 136 8.12 18.08 12.46
N SER A 137 8.48 18.08 11.17
CA SER A 137 9.74 17.55 10.65
C SER A 137 10.96 18.09 11.39
N ALA A 138 10.95 19.36 11.80
CA ALA A 138 12.05 19.96 12.58
C ALA A 138 12.11 19.47 14.04
N LEU A 139 10.99 19.05 14.63
CA LEU A 139 10.93 18.52 15.99
C LEU A 139 11.32 17.03 16.06
N LEU A 140 11.33 16.33 14.93
CA LEU A 140 11.91 14.97 14.82
C LEU A 140 13.44 14.97 14.99
N LEU A 141 14.09 16.14 15.08
CA LEU A 141 15.50 16.25 15.44
C LEU A 141 15.75 16.06 16.94
N GLU A 142 14.70 16.15 17.78
CA GLU A 142 14.80 15.95 19.22
C GLU A 142 14.61 14.47 19.58
N PRO A 143 15.56 13.81 20.26
CA PRO A 143 15.50 12.37 20.57
C PRO A 143 14.24 11.97 21.36
N GLU A 144 13.81 12.81 22.29
CA GLU A 144 12.63 12.59 23.14
C GLU A 144 11.33 12.49 22.33
N MET A 145 11.26 13.23 21.21
CA MET A 145 10.12 13.18 20.30
C MET A 145 10.13 11.89 19.46
N LEU A 146 11.30 11.44 18.99
CA LEU A 146 11.43 10.21 18.22
C LEU A 146 11.00 8.95 18.99
N GLU A 147 11.28 8.92 20.30
CA GLU A 147 10.86 7.80 21.16
C GLU A 147 9.33 7.76 21.39
N ALA A 148 8.68 8.93 21.32
CA ALA A 148 7.24 9.05 21.54
C ALA A 148 6.39 8.71 20.30
N VAL A 149 6.95 8.92 19.10
CA VAL A 149 6.28 8.71 17.81
C VAL A 149 6.15 7.21 17.49
N GLU A 150 5.05 6.82 16.85
CA GLU A 150 4.88 5.44 16.40
C GLU A 150 5.67 5.23 15.10
N ALA A 151 6.42 4.13 15.03
CA ALA A 151 7.30 3.88 13.90
C ALA A 151 6.49 3.33 12.71
N ASP A 152 6.42 4.11 11.62
CA ASP A 152 5.81 3.72 10.35
C ASP A 152 6.75 4.00 9.16
N VAL A 153 6.37 3.54 7.97
CA VAL A 153 7.19 3.67 6.75
C VAL A 153 7.35 5.13 6.31
N HIS A 154 6.34 5.97 6.56
CA HIS A 154 6.36 7.39 6.20
C HIS A 154 7.32 8.20 7.08
N LEU A 155 7.37 7.89 8.38
CA LEU A 155 8.34 8.42 9.31
C LEU A 155 9.75 8.08 8.86
N VAL A 156 10.00 6.83 8.44
CA VAL A 156 11.31 6.45 7.89
C VAL A 156 11.66 7.34 6.69
N GLY A 157 10.74 7.53 5.75
CA GLY A 157 10.97 8.44 4.62
C GLY A 157 11.30 9.87 5.05
N THR A 158 10.61 10.39 6.06
CA THR A 158 10.86 11.72 6.64
C THR A 158 12.24 11.80 7.30
N LEU A 159 12.62 10.81 8.11
CA LEU A 159 13.93 10.73 8.76
C LEU A 159 15.07 10.66 7.74
N LEU A 160 14.89 9.90 6.66
CA LEU A 160 15.87 9.81 5.59
C LEU A 160 16.03 11.15 4.85
N SER A 161 14.95 11.92 4.67
CA SER A 161 15.04 13.26 4.07
C SER A 161 15.82 14.24 4.94
N LEU A 162 15.78 14.05 6.27
CA LEU A 162 16.46 14.88 7.26
C LEU A 162 17.87 14.36 7.61
N ASN A 163 18.34 13.28 6.99
CA ASN A 163 19.58 12.58 7.34
C ASN A 163 20.82 13.50 7.41
N LYS A 164 20.94 14.47 6.48
CA LYS A 164 22.05 15.45 6.46
C LYS A 164 21.97 16.51 7.56
N ALA A 165 20.78 16.81 8.06
CA ALA A 165 20.53 17.84 9.07
C ALA A 165 20.54 17.29 10.51
N MET A 166 20.53 15.96 10.68
CA MET A 166 20.49 15.32 11.99
C MET A 166 21.86 15.31 12.71
N PRO A 167 21.92 15.75 13.97
CA PRO A 167 23.07 15.52 14.85
C PRO A 167 23.35 14.02 15.05
N GLU A 168 24.61 13.65 15.34
CA GLU A 168 25.04 12.25 15.51
C GLU A 168 24.23 11.50 16.58
N THR A 169 23.94 12.14 17.72
CA THR A 169 23.15 11.55 18.81
C THR A 169 21.71 11.22 18.38
N THR A 170 21.10 12.08 17.57
CA THR A 170 19.75 11.87 17.04
C THR A 170 19.76 10.79 15.95
N ARG A 171 20.86 10.65 15.20
CA ARG A 171 20.99 9.64 14.14
C ARG A 171 20.93 8.22 14.69
N GLU A 172 21.51 7.97 15.87
CA GLU A 172 21.42 6.65 16.52
C GLU A 172 19.98 6.31 16.94
N THR A 173 19.26 7.26 17.53
CA THR A 173 17.84 7.10 17.89
C THR A 173 16.98 6.89 16.63
N ALA A 174 17.21 7.67 15.58
CA ALA A 174 16.53 7.48 14.29
C ALA A 174 16.82 6.10 13.69
N ARG A 175 18.07 5.63 13.73
CA ARG A 175 18.45 4.27 13.29
C ARG A 175 17.71 3.19 14.08
N ALA A 176 17.54 3.36 15.40
CA ALA A 176 16.81 2.41 16.23
C ALA A 176 15.31 2.36 15.86
N VAL A 177 14.69 3.51 15.59
CA VAL A 177 13.30 3.61 15.14
C VAL A 177 13.12 2.95 13.76
N VAL A 178 14.00 3.28 12.81
CA VAL A 178 14.00 2.68 11.46
C VAL A 178 14.18 1.16 11.53
N ARG A 179 15.11 0.68 12.36
CA ARG A 179 15.35 -0.75 12.56
C ARG A 179 14.11 -1.48 13.02
N LYS A 180 13.35 -0.90 13.95
CA LYS A 180 12.09 -1.51 14.40
C LYS A 180 11.09 -1.71 13.26
N VAL A 181 10.93 -0.70 12.39
CA VAL A 181 10.05 -0.79 11.20
C VAL A 181 10.56 -1.85 10.23
N VAL A 182 11.86 -1.82 9.93
CA VAL A 182 12.51 -2.77 9.03
C VAL A 182 12.37 -4.20 9.52
N ASP A 183 12.64 -4.47 10.81
CA ASP A 183 12.53 -5.81 11.42
C ASP A 183 11.09 -6.35 11.34
N ASP A 184 10.10 -5.49 11.56
CA ASP A 184 8.69 -5.88 11.51
C ASP A 184 8.23 -6.16 10.06
N LEU A 185 8.69 -5.35 9.10
CA LEU A 185 8.46 -5.59 7.68
C LEU A 185 9.16 -6.85 7.19
N GLU A 186 10.41 -7.08 7.60
CA GLU A 186 11.17 -8.27 7.24
C GLU A 186 10.47 -9.53 7.76
N LYS A 187 10.07 -9.58 9.03
CA LYS A 187 9.31 -10.71 9.59
C LYS A 187 8.02 -11.01 8.82
N ARG A 188 7.31 -9.97 8.39
CA ARG A 188 6.05 -10.11 7.64
C ARG A 188 6.30 -10.60 6.21
N LEU A 189 7.32 -10.10 5.54
CA LEU A 189 7.54 -10.28 4.10
C LEU A 189 8.49 -11.45 3.77
N GLU A 190 9.44 -11.80 4.64
CA GLU A 190 10.50 -12.78 4.37
C GLU A 190 9.92 -14.15 4.01
N SER A 191 9.05 -14.69 4.85
CA SER A 191 8.53 -16.06 4.71
C SER A 191 7.82 -16.27 3.37
N ARG A 192 6.90 -15.35 3.01
CA ARG A 192 6.17 -15.40 1.74
C ARG A 192 7.11 -15.21 0.55
N THR A 193 8.01 -14.22 0.63
CA THR A 193 8.97 -13.92 -0.44
C THR A 193 9.85 -15.12 -0.74
N ARG A 194 10.45 -15.72 0.30
CA ARG A 194 11.31 -16.89 0.14
C ARG A 194 10.53 -18.09 -0.40
N ALA A 195 9.33 -18.37 0.11
CA ALA A 195 8.52 -19.49 -0.35
C ALA A 195 8.15 -19.35 -1.84
N THR A 196 7.61 -18.19 -2.24
CA THR A 196 7.19 -17.91 -3.61
C THR A 196 8.36 -17.97 -4.59
N LEU A 197 9.49 -17.34 -4.25
CA LEU A 197 10.67 -17.28 -5.14
C LEU A 197 11.43 -18.59 -5.21
N THR A 198 11.54 -19.35 -4.11
CA THR A 198 12.14 -20.69 -4.14
C THR A 198 11.36 -21.60 -5.07
N GLY A 199 10.03 -21.61 -4.96
CA GLY A 199 9.17 -22.39 -5.85
C GLY A 199 9.26 -21.96 -7.32
N ALA A 200 9.45 -20.66 -7.59
CA ALA A 200 9.65 -20.13 -8.94
C ALA A 200 11.01 -20.52 -9.52
N LEU A 201 12.07 -20.44 -8.71
CA LEU A 201 13.43 -20.82 -9.09
C LEU A 201 13.53 -22.31 -9.42
N ASP A 202 12.92 -23.18 -8.60
CA ASP A 202 12.86 -24.62 -8.84
C ASP A 202 12.15 -24.95 -10.15
N ARG A 203 11.03 -24.28 -10.44
CA ARG A 203 10.31 -24.43 -11.72
C ARG A 203 11.10 -23.89 -12.92
N SER A 204 11.89 -22.84 -12.72
CA SER A 204 12.73 -22.26 -13.76
C SER A 204 13.95 -23.13 -14.11
N ALA A 205 14.44 -23.91 -13.14
CA ALA A 205 15.57 -24.83 -13.28
C ALA A 205 15.20 -26.08 -14.09
N ARG A 206 14.89 -25.92 -15.38
CA ARG A 206 14.43 -27.03 -16.25
C ARG A 206 15.50 -28.10 -16.41
N ILE A 207 15.11 -29.37 -16.32
CA ILE A 207 16.01 -30.51 -16.58
C ILE A 207 15.57 -31.24 -17.86
N SER A 208 16.49 -31.43 -18.80
CA SER A 208 16.23 -32.12 -20.09
C SER A 208 16.41 -33.64 -20.03
N ARG A 209 16.74 -34.19 -18.85
CA ARG A 209 16.80 -35.63 -18.51
C ARG A 209 16.23 -35.88 -17.10
N PRO A 210 14.93 -35.67 -16.90
CA PRO A 210 14.32 -35.87 -15.59
C PRO A 210 14.25 -37.35 -15.20
N ARG A 211 14.24 -37.64 -13.89
CA ARG A 211 13.85 -38.97 -13.40
C ARG A 211 12.35 -39.14 -13.60
N HIS A 212 11.87 -40.39 -13.71
CA HIS A 212 10.47 -40.69 -14.01
C HIS A 212 9.45 -39.97 -13.09
N ARG A 213 9.80 -39.75 -11.82
CA ARG A 213 8.94 -39.07 -10.84
C ARG A 213 8.88 -37.54 -10.99
N ASP A 214 9.85 -36.97 -11.69
CA ASP A 214 10.01 -35.51 -11.81
C ASP A 214 9.59 -35.02 -13.22
N ILE A 215 8.98 -35.88 -14.04
CA ILE A 215 8.54 -35.55 -15.40
C ILE A 215 7.32 -34.63 -15.33
N ASP A 216 7.41 -33.50 -16.02
CA ASP A 216 6.27 -32.65 -16.35
C ASP A 216 5.56 -33.28 -17.55
N TRP A 217 4.57 -34.14 -17.27
CA TRP A 217 3.89 -34.93 -18.30
C TRP A 217 3.12 -34.07 -19.29
N ASP A 218 2.43 -33.03 -18.84
CA ASP A 218 1.65 -32.15 -19.72
C ASP A 218 2.56 -31.46 -20.74
N ARG A 219 3.70 -30.92 -20.27
CA ARG A 219 4.66 -30.26 -21.15
C ARG A 219 5.47 -31.23 -22.01
N THR A 220 5.78 -32.41 -21.48
CA THR A 220 6.40 -33.51 -22.24
C THR A 220 5.47 -33.96 -23.36
N ILE A 221 4.17 -34.14 -23.11
CA ILE A 221 3.20 -34.49 -24.14
C ILE A 221 3.16 -33.40 -25.20
N ARG A 222 2.96 -32.13 -24.81
CA ARG A 222 2.91 -30.99 -25.75
C ARG A 222 4.16 -30.87 -26.63
N ALA A 223 5.35 -31.05 -26.05
CA ALA A 223 6.61 -30.98 -26.79
C ALA A 223 6.82 -32.16 -27.76
N ASN A 224 6.13 -33.28 -27.53
CA ASN A 224 6.24 -34.51 -28.33
C ASN A 224 4.98 -34.81 -29.12
N LEU A 225 4.00 -33.90 -29.21
CA LEU A 225 2.79 -34.09 -30.03
C LEU A 225 3.11 -34.38 -31.51
N LYS A 226 4.25 -33.87 -32.00
CA LYS A 226 4.81 -34.21 -33.32
C LYS A 226 5.12 -35.70 -33.53
N ASN A 227 5.23 -36.47 -32.44
CA ASN A 227 5.58 -37.89 -32.42
C ASN A 227 4.38 -38.76 -32.00
N TYR A 228 3.17 -38.35 -32.40
CA TYR A 228 1.95 -39.13 -32.21
C TYR A 228 1.91 -40.30 -33.21
N LEU A 229 1.75 -41.51 -32.69
CA LEU A 229 1.62 -42.73 -33.47
C LEU A 229 0.22 -43.33 -33.26
N THR A 230 -0.40 -43.74 -34.37
CA THR A 230 -1.61 -44.55 -34.36
C THR A 230 -1.20 -46.02 -34.37
N ILE A 231 -1.57 -46.74 -33.31
CA ILE A 231 -1.32 -48.17 -33.18
C ILE A 231 -2.58 -48.89 -33.66
N PRO A 232 -2.49 -49.71 -34.73
CA PRO A 232 -3.60 -50.51 -35.20
C PRO A 232 -4.11 -51.42 -34.09
N GLY A 233 -5.43 -51.49 -33.90
CA GLY A 233 -6.02 -52.39 -32.92
C GLY A 233 -5.71 -53.86 -33.26
N ALA A 234 -5.23 -54.63 -32.28
CA ALA A 234 -5.17 -56.08 -32.43
C ALA A 234 -6.60 -56.62 -32.65
N ASP A 235 -6.75 -57.54 -33.62
CA ASP A 235 -8.02 -58.20 -33.95
C ASP A 235 -9.17 -57.28 -34.37
N GLY A 236 -8.89 -56.21 -35.13
CA GLY A 236 -9.93 -55.34 -35.71
C GLY A 236 -10.58 -54.37 -34.70
N GLY A 237 -9.96 -54.19 -33.54
CA GLY A 237 -10.33 -53.15 -32.58
C GLY A 237 -10.00 -51.73 -33.09
N PRO A 238 -10.55 -50.68 -32.44
CA PRO A 238 -10.31 -49.30 -32.83
C PRO A 238 -8.83 -48.92 -32.68
N ASP A 239 -8.30 -48.18 -33.66
CA ASP A 239 -6.94 -47.66 -33.62
C ASP A 239 -6.74 -46.78 -32.37
N THR A 240 -5.68 -47.06 -31.61
CA THR A 240 -5.35 -46.31 -30.39
C THR A 240 -4.17 -45.39 -30.65
N GLY A 241 -4.29 -44.14 -30.22
CA GLY A 241 -3.22 -43.15 -30.33
C GLY A 241 -2.27 -43.18 -29.15
N THR A 242 -0.96 -43.18 -29.39
CA THR A 242 0.06 -43.01 -28.36
C THR A 242 1.09 -41.97 -28.77
N VAL A 243 1.47 -41.08 -27.84
CA VAL A 243 2.58 -40.14 -28.03
C VAL A 243 3.87 -40.80 -27.54
N VAL A 244 4.88 -40.93 -28.40
CA VAL A 244 6.20 -41.43 -28.00
C VAL A 244 7.09 -40.25 -27.61
N PRO A 245 7.46 -40.11 -26.32
CA PRO A 245 8.27 -38.98 -25.88
C PRO A 245 9.74 -39.16 -26.29
N GLU A 246 10.20 -38.35 -27.24
CA GLU A 246 11.62 -38.21 -27.62
C GLU A 246 12.34 -37.28 -26.63
N ARG A 247 11.67 -36.21 -26.20
CA ARG A 247 12.21 -35.21 -25.27
C ARG A 247 11.42 -35.21 -23.97
N LEU A 248 12.00 -35.77 -22.90
CA LEU A 248 11.44 -35.68 -21.56
C LEU A 248 11.78 -34.33 -20.94
N ILE A 249 10.75 -33.62 -20.48
CA ILE A 249 10.87 -32.35 -19.75
C ILE A 249 10.45 -32.64 -18.32
N GLY A 250 11.27 -32.27 -17.34
CA GLY A 250 10.86 -32.39 -15.95
C GLY A 250 11.13 -31.17 -15.12
N TYR A 251 10.46 -31.16 -13.97
CA TYR A 251 10.64 -30.18 -12.92
C TYR A 251 12.08 -30.29 -12.41
N GLY A 252 12.76 -29.14 -12.32
CA GLY A 252 14.03 -29.06 -11.65
C GLY A 252 13.87 -29.44 -10.20
N ARG A 253 14.44 -30.56 -9.76
CA ARG A 253 14.90 -30.59 -8.37
C ARG A 253 16.04 -29.59 -8.32
N ALA A 254 15.96 -28.63 -7.40
CA ALA A 254 16.99 -27.66 -7.04
C ALA A 254 18.40 -28.20 -7.33
N SER A 255 18.87 -28.05 -8.57
CA SER A 255 20.28 -28.05 -8.80
C SER A 255 20.72 -26.73 -8.20
N GLN A 256 21.67 -26.78 -7.29
CA GLN A 256 22.32 -25.63 -6.65
C GLN A 256 23.01 -24.68 -7.67
N SER A 257 22.62 -24.67 -8.95
CA SER A 257 23.39 -24.18 -10.08
C SER A 257 22.68 -23.12 -10.93
N VAL A 258 21.35 -22.97 -10.90
CA VAL A 258 20.71 -21.87 -11.66
C VAL A 258 20.69 -20.62 -10.79
N LYS A 259 21.86 -20.00 -10.67
CA LYS A 259 21.99 -18.64 -10.13
C LYS A 259 21.30 -17.68 -11.09
N LYS A 260 20.16 -17.09 -10.70
CA LYS A 260 19.57 -15.95 -11.42
C LYS A 260 20.19 -14.67 -10.92
N ASP A 261 20.35 -13.69 -11.80
CA ASP A 261 20.79 -12.35 -11.43
C ASP A 261 19.55 -11.45 -11.27
N VAL A 262 19.46 -10.73 -10.15
CA VAL A 262 18.42 -9.72 -9.92
C VAL A 262 19.10 -8.37 -9.71
N ILE A 263 18.73 -7.38 -10.49
CA ILE A 263 19.20 -6.00 -10.33
C ILE A 263 17.98 -5.15 -9.95
N LEU A 264 17.96 -4.68 -8.71
CA LEU A 264 16.99 -3.71 -8.22
C LEU A 264 17.56 -2.31 -8.47
N CYS A 265 16.93 -1.55 -9.35
CA CYS A 265 17.29 -0.17 -9.69
C CYS A 265 16.22 0.76 -9.12
N ILE A 266 16.55 1.54 -8.09
CA ILE A 266 15.58 2.28 -7.28
C ILE A 266 15.83 3.77 -7.42
N ASP A 267 14.78 4.49 -7.79
CA ASP A 267 14.74 5.95 -7.82
C ASP A 267 14.65 6.51 -6.41
N GLN A 268 15.49 7.51 -6.15
CA GLN A 268 15.62 8.17 -4.87
C GLN A 268 14.98 9.56 -4.81
N SER A 269 14.09 9.87 -5.75
CA SER A 269 13.25 11.05 -5.67
C SER A 269 12.46 11.09 -4.36
N GLY A 270 12.13 12.31 -3.89
CA GLY A 270 11.44 12.49 -2.61
C GLY A 270 10.07 11.81 -2.54
N SER A 271 9.38 11.67 -3.69
CA SER A 271 8.13 10.92 -3.85
C SER A 271 8.29 9.41 -3.62
N MET A 272 9.51 8.88 -3.75
CA MET A 272 9.80 7.44 -3.73
C MET A 272 10.27 6.93 -2.37
N ALA A 273 10.29 7.77 -1.33
CA ALA A 273 10.84 7.42 -0.01
C ALA A 273 10.26 6.11 0.57
N ALA A 274 8.93 5.92 0.51
CA ALA A 274 8.30 4.68 0.97
C ALA A 274 8.70 3.46 0.13
N SER A 275 8.83 3.63 -1.19
CA SER A 275 9.26 2.57 -2.10
C SER A 275 10.71 2.15 -1.84
N VAL A 276 11.59 3.08 -1.45
CA VAL A 276 12.98 2.79 -1.07
C VAL A 276 13.03 1.91 0.17
N VAL A 277 12.15 2.13 1.17
CA VAL A 277 12.05 1.29 2.39
C VAL A 277 11.71 -0.15 2.03
N TYR A 278 10.61 -0.36 1.32
CA TYR A 278 10.20 -1.70 0.91
C TYR A 278 11.25 -2.38 0.03
N ALA A 279 11.81 -1.65 -0.94
CA ALA A 279 12.82 -2.21 -1.84
C ALA A 279 14.12 -2.57 -1.11
N SER A 280 14.50 -1.87 -0.05
CA SER A 280 15.65 -2.22 0.81
C SER A 280 15.39 -3.52 1.56
N VAL A 281 14.20 -3.68 2.16
CA VAL A 281 13.80 -4.92 2.86
C VAL A 281 13.77 -6.10 1.88
N PHE A 282 13.13 -5.95 0.72
CA PHE A 282 13.13 -7.00 -0.29
C PHE A 282 14.55 -7.29 -0.82
N GLY A 283 15.37 -6.26 -1.00
CA GLY A 283 16.77 -6.41 -1.38
C GLY A 283 17.54 -7.32 -0.42
N ALA A 284 17.40 -7.10 0.89
CA ALA A 284 18.04 -7.93 1.91
C ALA A 284 17.51 -9.37 1.92
N VAL A 285 16.18 -9.55 1.85
CA VAL A 285 15.55 -10.87 1.77
C VAL A 285 16.06 -11.63 0.54
N LEU A 286 16.13 -10.97 -0.62
CA LEU A 286 16.65 -11.55 -1.88
C LEU A 286 18.15 -11.87 -1.78
N ALA A 287 18.95 -11.02 -1.14
CA ALA A 287 20.38 -11.24 -0.93
C ALA A 287 20.65 -12.46 -0.03
N SER A 288 19.77 -12.74 0.93
CA SER A 288 19.86 -13.95 1.77
C SER A 288 19.70 -15.27 0.99
N MET A 289 19.14 -15.22 -0.23
CA MET A 289 18.87 -16.40 -1.05
C MET A 289 20.09 -16.78 -1.90
N ARG A 290 20.77 -17.88 -1.56
CA ARG A 290 21.97 -18.37 -2.27
C ARG A 290 21.79 -18.65 -3.77
N THR A 291 20.56 -18.85 -4.22
CA THR A 291 20.17 -19.11 -5.61
C THR A 291 19.96 -17.84 -6.43
N LEU A 292 20.02 -16.67 -5.78
CA LEU A 292 19.93 -15.35 -6.40
C LEU A 292 21.24 -14.58 -6.19
N ALA A 293 21.70 -13.91 -7.24
CA ALA A 293 22.72 -12.87 -7.13
C ALA A 293 22.00 -11.52 -7.22
N THR A 294 21.75 -10.91 -6.07
CA THR A 294 21.02 -9.65 -5.96
C THR A 294 22.00 -8.48 -5.99
N ARG A 295 21.69 -7.47 -6.77
CA ARG A 295 22.39 -6.18 -6.80
C ARG A 295 21.39 -5.08 -6.53
N LEU A 296 21.80 -4.11 -5.73
CA LEU A 296 20.97 -2.96 -5.37
C LEU A 296 21.66 -1.69 -5.86
N VAL A 297 21.01 -1.02 -6.80
CA VAL A 297 21.47 0.23 -7.39
C VAL A 297 20.44 1.28 -7.05
N VAL A 298 20.87 2.33 -6.36
CA VAL A 298 20.03 3.49 -6.07
C VAL A 298 20.52 4.67 -6.91
N PHE A 299 19.60 5.50 -7.36
CA PHE A 299 19.96 6.61 -8.23
C PHE A 299 19.09 7.85 -8.01
N ASP A 300 19.72 8.99 -8.27
CA ASP A 300 19.13 10.31 -8.39
C ASP A 300 19.74 10.94 -9.68
N THR A 301 20.56 11.99 -9.56
CA THR A 301 21.52 12.46 -10.57
C THR A 301 22.81 11.63 -10.64
N ALA A 302 23.14 10.92 -9.56
CA ALA A 302 24.25 10.00 -9.46
C ALA A 302 23.74 8.57 -9.34
N VAL A 303 24.64 7.61 -9.56
CA VAL A 303 24.34 6.18 -9.42
C VAL A 303 25.22 5.62 -8.34
N VAL A 304 24.61 5.00 -7.33
CA VAL A 304 25.30 4.39 -6.20
C VAL A 304 24.94 2.90 -6.14
N ASP A 305 25.95 2.06 -6.03
CA ASP A 305 25.80 0.62 -5.89
C ASP A 305 25.89 0.25 -4.41
N LEU A 306 24.77 -0.18 -3.83
CA LEU A 306 24.64 -0.54 -2.42
C LEU A 306 24.61 -2.06 -2.22
N THR A 307 25.07 -2.83 -3.22
CA THR A 307 25.09 -4.29 -3.15
C THR A 307 25.84 -4.81 -1.93
N ASP A 308 26.92 -4.16 -1.49
CA ASP A 308 27.71 -4.56 -0.33
C ASP A 308 27.03 -4.27 1.03
N GLN A 309 25.95 -3.48 1.02
CA GLN A 309 25.19 -3.10 2.22
C GLN A 309 23.90 -3.91 2.37
N LEU A 310 23.61 -4.82 1.44
CA LEU A 310 22.37 -5.61 1.42
C LEU A 310 22.16 -6.51 2.65
N ASP A 311 23.19 -6.75 3.45
CA ASP A 311 23.10 -7.53 4.70
C ASP A 311 22.37 -6.76 5.82
N ASP A 312 22.35 -5.42 5.79
CA ASP A 312 21.59 -4.58 6.74
C ASP A 312 20.73 -3.55 5.97
N PRO A 313 19.39 -3.77 5.87
CA PRO A 313 18.51 -2.83 5.20
C PRO A 313 18.54 -1.42 5.81
N VAL A 314 18.86 -1.28 7.11
CA VAL A 314 18.99 0.02 7.75
C VAL A 314 20.19 0.77 7.17
N ASP A 315 21.33 0.12 6.99
CA ASP A 315 22.51 0.75 6.40
C ASP A 315 22.27 1.14 4.94
N VAL A 316 21.55 0.32 4.16
CA VAL A 316 21.09 0.68 2.81
C VAL A 316 20.31 1.99 2.86
N LEU A 317 19.30 2.08 3.74
CA LEU A 317 18.44 3.26 3.83
C LEU A 317 19.22 4.52 4.19
N PHE A 318 20.10 4.46 5.18
CA PHE A 318 20.93 5.59 5.58
C PHE A 318 22.06 5.91 4.57
N GLY A 319 22.43 4.96 3.72
CA GLY A 319 23.33 5.15 2.58
C GLY A 319 22.69 5.89 1.40
N THR A 320 21.35 5.93 1.35
CA THR A 320 20.60 6.65 0.32
C THR A 320 20.49 8.16 0.68
N GLN A 321 20.71 9.07 -0.28
CA GLN A 321 20.51 10.53 -0.11
C GLN A 321 19.26 11.04 -0.85
N LEU A 322 18.15 11.31 -0.14
CA LEU A 322 16.89 11.68 -0.78
C LEU A 322 17.00 13.12 -1.32
N GLY A 323 16.83 13.29 -2.63
CA GLY A 323 16.75 14.60 -3.28
C GLY A 323 17.87 14.87 -4.30
N GLY A 324 17.47 15.54 -5.38
CA GLY A 324 18.24 15.70 -6.60
C GLY A 324 17.30 15.55 -7.80
N GLY A 325 17.75 15.93 -8.99
CA GLY A 325 17.04 15.52 -10.22
C GLY A 325 17.15 14.00 -10.41
N THR A 326 16.50 13.49 -11.46
CA THR A 326 16.47 12.05 -11.77
C THR A 326 17.11 11.81 -13.14
N ASP A 327 18.09 10.90 -13.22
CA ASP A 327 18.68 10.43 -14.50
C ASP A 327 18.55 8.90 -14.61
N ILE A 328 17.39 8.46 -15.11
CA ILE A 328 17.04 7.04 -15.24
C ILE A 328 17.94 6.40 -16.31
N ASN A 329 18.18 7.08 -17.43
CA ASN A 329 19.06 6.58 -18.50
C ASN A 329 20.47 6.22 -17.98
N ARG A 330 21.08 7.08 -17.15
CA ARG A 330 22.40 6.80 -16.56
C ARG A 330 22.36 5.61 -15.62
N ALA A 331 21.34 5.50 -14.78
CA ALA A 331 21.15 4.36 -13.90
C ALA A 331 21.03 3.05 -14.70
N LEU A 332 20.21 3.05 -15.75
CA LEU A 332 20.06 1.91 -16.65
C LEU A 332 21.37 1.59 -17.41
N ALA A 333 22.17 2.58 -17.79
CA ALA A 333 23.48 2.37 -18.41
C ALA A 333 24.43 1.63 -17.45
N TYR A 334 24.45 2.04 -16.18
CA TYR A 334 25.21 1.35 -15.15
C TYR A 334 24.71 -0.09 -14.95
N CYS A 335 23.40 -0.30 -14.78
CA CYS A 335 22.81 -1.63 -14.66
C CYS A 335 23.17 -2.50 -15.86
N GLN A 336 23.09 -1.98 -17.09
CA GLN A 336 23.46 -2.70 -18.32
C GLN A 336 24.90 -3.22 -18.27
N SER A 337 25.84 -2.41 -17.76
CA SER A 337 27.25 -2.79 -17.65
C SER A 337 27.51 -3.95 -16.68
N LYS A 338 26.57 -4.20 -15.76
CA LYS A 338 26.64 -5.29 -14.78
C LYS A 338 25.97 -6.58 -15.26
N ILE A 339 25.23 -6.54 -16.36
CA ILE A 339 24.55 -7.71 -16.92
C ILE A 339 25.57 -8.58 -17.66
N THR A 340 25.90 -9.74 -17.07
CA THR A 340 26.79 -10.73 -17.71
C THR A 340 26.02 -11.86 -18.39
N ARG A 341 24.82 -12.19 -17.89
CA ARG A 341 23.97 -13.28 -18.39
C ARG A 341 22.55 -12.79 -18.66
N PRO A 342 22.31 -12.11 -19.81
CA PRO A 342 21.02 -11.50 -20.11
C PRO A 342 19.82 -12.44 -19.94
N ALA A 343 19.91 -13.68 -20.44
CA ALA A 343 18.81 -14.64 -20.39
C ALA A 343 18.41 -15.09 -18.97
N ASP A 344 19.29 -14.90 -17.98
CA ASP A 344 19.10 -15.27 -16.58
C ASP A 344 19.01 -14.04 -15.65
N THR A 345 18.93 -12.84 -16.22
CA THR A 345 18.87 -11.58 -15.47
C THR A 345 17.46 -11.00 -15.47
N VAL A 346 17.01 -10.59 -14.27
CA VAL A 346 15.82 -9.76 -14.06
C VAL A 346 16.29 -8.37 -13.62
N VAL A 347 15.88 -7.33 -14.34
CA VAL A 347 16.07 -5.93 -13.95
C VAL A 347 14.71 -5.39 -13.50
N VAL A 348 14.65 -4.86 -12.29
CA VAL A 348 13.46 -4.21 -11.73
C VAL A 348 13.78 -2.74 -11.56
N LEU A 349 13.09 -1.89 -12.31
CA LEU A 349 13.14 -0.44 -12.14
C LEU A 349 12.00 0.00 -11.23
N ILE A 350 12.31 0.65 -10.12
CA ILE A 350 11.34 1.23 -9.19
C ILE A 350 11.45 2.74 -9.30
N SER A 351 10.55 3.39 -10.03
CA SER A 351 10.58 4.82 -10.33
C SER A 351 9.20 5.32 -10.76
N ASP A 352 8.89 6.58 -10.44
CA ASP A 352 7.72 7.30 -10.95
C ASP A 352 7.85 7.70 -12.45
N LEU A 353 8.97 7.34 -13.07
CA LEU A 353 9.28 7.55 -14.49
C LEU A 353 9.40 9.02 -14.91
N TYR A 354 9.51 9.96 -13.98
CA TYR A 354 9.88 11.33 -14.32
C TYR A 354 11.38 11.38 -14.65
N GLU A 355 11.69 11.36 -15.94
CA GLU A 355 13.06 11.41 -16.46
C GLU A 355 13.53 12.86 -16.60
N GLY A 356 14.62 13.20 -15.92
CA GLY A 356 15.36 14.45 -16.13
C GLY A 356 16.46 14.35 -17.19
N GLY A 357 16.80 13.13 -17.62
CA GLY A 357 17.77 12.81 -18.66
C GLY A 357 17.19 12.71 -20.09
N ILE A 358 17.82 11.88 -20.92
CA ILE A 358 17.48 11.74 -22.35
C ILE A 358 16.50 10.57 -22.55
N ARG A 359 15.21 10.88 -22.64
CA ARG A 359 14.10 9.93 -22.87
C ARG A 359 14.37 8.89 -23.97
N ASP A 360 14.78 9.34 -25.16
CA ASP A 360 14.96 8.44 -26.30
C ASP A 360 16.07 7.41 -26.06
N GLU A 361 17.13 7.82 -25.36
CA GLU A 361 18.23 6.92 -25.00
C GLU A 361 17.81 5.93 -23.91
N MET A 362 17.01 6.37 -22.92
CA MET A 362 16.41 5.48 -21.93
C MET A 362 15.60 4.37 -22.62
N LEU A 363 14.69 4.73 -23.54
CA LEU A 363 13.84 3.77 -24.25
C LEU A 363 14.65 2.82 -25.14
N LYS A 364 15.63 3.33 -25.88
CA LYS A 364 16.55 2.49 -26.68
C LYS A 364 17.30 1.49 -25.80
N ARG A 365 17.72 1.90 -24.61
CA ARG A 365 18.46 1.05 -23.68
C ARG A 365 17.61 -0.08 -23.13
N VAL A 366 16.38 0.23 -22.72
CA VAL A 366 15.41 -0.80 -22.30
C VAL A 366 15.13 -1.77 -23.45
N ALA A 367 14.92 -1.26 -24.67
CA ALA A 367 14.72 -2.10 -25.84
C ALA A 367 15.92 -3.03 -26.10
N ALA A 368 17.15 -2.51 -25.98
CA ALA A 368 18.37 -3.30 -26.14
C ALA A 368 18.53 -4.39 -25.06
N MET A 369 18.26 -4.07 -23.79
CA MET A 369 18.27 -5.06 -22.71
C MET A 369 17.26 -6.17 -22.99
N LYS A 370 16.04 -5.81 -23.36
CA LYS A 370 14.99 -6.77 -23.68
C LYS A 370 15.34 -7.64 -24.89
N ALA A 371 15.86 -7.04 -25.96
CA ALA A 371 16.32 -7.76 -27.15
C ALA A 371 17.43 -8.77 -26.81
N SER A 372 18.28 -8.46 -25.82
CA SER A 372 19.32 -9.38 -25.33
C SER A 372 18.79 -10.54 -24.47
N GLY A 373 17.51 -10.51 -24.08
CA GLY A 373 16.85 -11.58 -23.33
C GLY A 373 16.63 -11.31 -21.83
N VAL A 374 16.98 -10.11 -21.36
CA VAL A 374 16.73 -9.63 -19.99
C VAL A 374 15.23 -9.53 -19.74
N GLN A 375 14.78 -9.97 -18.56
CA GLN A 375 13.43 -9.67 -18.10
C GLN A 375 13.46 -8.30 -17.43
N PHE A 376 12.71 -7.35 -17.98
CA PHE A 376 12.64 -5.98 -17.47
C PHE A 376 11.25 -5.73 -16.89
N VAL A 377 11.20 -5.32 -15.63
CA VAL A 377 9.98 -5.01 -14.89
C VAL A 377 10.05 -3.58 -14.41
N THR A 378 8.98 -2.81 -14.62
CA THR A 378 8.90 -1.42 -14.16
C THR A 378 7.80 -1.31 -13.10
N LEU A 379 8.17 -0.88 -11.89
CA LEU A 379 7.26 -0.63 -10.78
C LEU A 379 7.19 0.87 -10.52
N LEU A 380 5.99 1.43 -10.64
CA LEU A 380 5.76 2.87 -10.50
C LEU A 380 5.87 3.34 -9.04
N ALA A 381 5.43 2.49 -8.13
CA ALA A 381 5.73 2.57 -6.71
C ALA A 381 5.62 1.19 -6.09
N LEU A 382 6.26 1.07 -4.94
CA LEU A 382 6.13 -0.03 -4.02
C LEU A 382 5.59 0.53 -2.70
N SER A 383 4.29 0.78 -2.65
CA SER A 383 3.64 1.40 -1.49
C SER A 383 2.25 0.81 -1.22
N ASP A 384 1.78 0.97 0.01
CA ASP A 384 0.44 0.56 0.42
C ASP A 384 -0.65 1.59 0.07
N GLU A 385 -0.26 2.79 -0.35
CA GLU A 385 -1.17 3.94 -0.51
C GLU A 385 -1.75 4.11 -1.93
N GLY A 386 -1.52 3.14 -2.83
CA GLY A 386 -2.11 3.12 -4.17
C GLY A 386 -1.24 3.75 -5.25
N ALA A 387 -1.85 4.07 -6.40
CA ALA A 387 -1.12 4.48 -7.60
C ALA A 387 -0.50 5.88 -7.42
N PRO A 388 0.84 6.01 -7.42
CA PRO A 388 1.53 7.31 -7.31
C PRO A 388 1.26 8.17 -8.55
N ALA A 389 1.63 9.46 -8.50
CA ALA A 389 1.77 10.25 -9.71
C ALA A 389 2.95 9.71 -10.53
N TYR A 390 2.78 9.49 -11.84
CA TYR A 390 3.84 8.98 -12.72
C TYR A 390 3.72 9.53 -14.14
N ASP A 391 4.81 9.43 -14.90
CA ASP A 391 4.81 9.83 -16.31
C ASP A 391 4.08 8.78 -17.18
N HIS A 392 2.86 9.11 -17.60
CA HIS A 392 2.02 8.26 -18.44
C HIS A 392 2.61 8.02 -19.84
N GLU A 393 3.37 8.97 -20.40
CA GLU A 393 3.97 8.83 -21.72
C GLU A 393 5.14 7.85 -21.68
N HIS A 394 6.01 7.94 -20.66
CA HIS A 394 7.09 6.97 -20.44
C HIS A 394 6.53 5.58 -20.12
N ALA A 395 5.52 5.50 -19.26
CA ALA A 395 4.86 4.23 -18.95
C ALA A 395 4.28 3.56 -20.21
N ALA A 396 3.61 4.34 -21.08
CA ALA A 396 3.06 3.82 -22.33
C ALA A 396 4.16 3.39 -23.31
N ALA A 397 5.24 4.15 -23.43
CA ALA A 397 6.37 3.82 -24.29
C ALA A 397 7.09 2.54 -23.82
N LEU A 398 7.31 2.38 -22.52
CA LEU A 398 7.85 1.14 -21.94
C LEU A 398 6.90 -0.04 -22.16
N GLY A 399 5.59 0.18 -22.00
CA GLY A 399 4.56 -0.81 -22.30
C GLY A 399 4.59 -1.29 -23.75
N ALA A 400 4.80 -0.39 -24.71
CA ALA A 400 4.95 -0.73 -26.13
C ALA A 400 6.22 -1.57 -26.41
N LEU A 401 7.26 -1.39 -25.61
CA LEU A 401 8.46 -2.24 -25.63
C LEU A 401 8.24 -3.58 -24.90
N GLY A 402 7.06 -3.81 -24.33
CA GLY A 402 6.67 -4.98 -23.55
C GLY A 402 7.23 -4.98 -22.12
N ALA A 403 7.67 -3.84 -21.60
CA ALA A 403 8.03 -3.64 -20.20
C ALA A 403 6.85 -2.92 -19.51
N PRO A 404 5.80 -3.66 -19.09
CA PRO A 404 4.64 -3.03 -18.48
C PRO A 404 5.06 -2.30 -17.20
N ALA A 405 4.60 -1.05 -17.07
CA ALA A 405 4.75 -0.24 -15.87
C ALA A 405 3.44 -0.27 -15.08
N PHE A 406 3.52 -0.61 -13.80
CA PHE A 406 2.36 -0.68 -12.92
C PHE A 406 2.75 -0.39 -11.46
N ALA A 407 1.78 0.05 -10.67
CA ALA A 407 1.95 0.18 -9.23
C ALA A 407 1.75 -1.20 -8.57
N CYS A 408 2.54 -1.48 -7.54
CA CYS A 408 2.52 -2.76 -6.85
C CYS A 408 2.46 -2.54 -5.35
N THR A 409 1.52 -3.19 -4.67
CA THR A 409 1.59 -3.28 -3.21
C THR A 409 2.73 -4.22 -2.81
N PRO A 410 3.42 -3.98 -1.68
CA PRO A 410 4.50 -4.84 -1.20
C PRO A 410 4.12 -6.32 -1.16
N ASP A 411 2.88 -6.65 -0.79
CA ASP A 411 2.39 -8.02 -0.72
C ASP A 411 2.35 -8.75 -2.08
N LEU A 412 2.27 -8.03 -3.20
CA LEU A 412 2.24 -8.62 -4.56
C LEU A 412 3.63 -8.74 -5.20
N PHE A 413 4.62 -8.03 -4.67
CA PHE A 413 5.98 -8.00 -5.21
C PHE A 413 6.62 -9.40 -5.36
N PRO A 414 6.48 -10.33 -4.39
CA PRO A 414 7.00 -11.69 -4.54
C PRO A 414 6.45 -12.44 -5.75
N ASP A 415 5.16 -12.27 -6.04
CA ASP A 415 4.46 -12.99 -7.10
C ASP A 415 4.86 -12.45 -8.48
N ILE A 416 5.08 -11.14 -8.59
CA ILE A 416 5.64 -10.48 -9.79
C ILE A 416 7.06 -10.96 -10.05
N MET A 417 7.90 -10.99 -9.01
CA MET A 417 9.28 -11.47 -9.13
C MET A 417 9.34 -12.94 -9.53
N ALA A 418 8.47 -13.78 -8.97
CA ALA A 418 8.34 -15.18 -9.38
C ALA A 418 7.94 -15.31 -10.86
N ALA A 419 6.94 -14.55 -11.31
CA ALA A 419 6.53 -14.55 -12.71
C ALA A 419 7.67 -14.10 -13.64
N ALA A 420 8.42 -13.06 -13.26
CA ALA A 420 9.57 -12.56 -14.00
C ALA A 420 10.70 -13.61 -14.09
N ILE A 421 11.04 -14.28 -12.98
CA ILE A 421 12.05 -15.36 -12.95
C ILE A 421 11.64 -16.53 -13.85
N GLU A 422 10.35 -16.87 -13.87
CA GLU A 422 9.81 -17.97 -14.68
C GLU A 422 9.57 -17.59 -16.16
N LYS A 423 9.69 -16.30 -16.51
CA LYS A 423 9.30 -15.74 -17.82
C LYS A 423 7.83 -16.03 -18.17
N ARG A 424 6.96 -15.96 -17.16
CA ARG A 424 5.50 -16.01 -17.34
C ARG A 424 4.94 -14.60 -17.53
N PRO A 425 3.72 -14.45 -18.07
CA PRO A 425 3.01 -13.17 -18.03
C PRO A 425 2.99 -12.64 -16.59
N LEU A 426 3.36 -11.36 -16.43
CA LEU A 426 3.35 -10.73 -15.12
C LEU A 426 1.90 -10.61 -14.61
N PRO A 427 1.64 -10.88 -13.33
CA PRO A 427 0.34 -10.61 -12.72
C PRO A 427 0.18 -9.10 -12.56
N ILE A 428 -0.21 -8.44 -13.66
CA ILE A 428 -0.50 -7.01 -13.66
C ILE A 428 -1.87 -6.85 -12.98
N PRO A 429 -2.00 -6.03 -11.92
CA PRO A 429 -3.30 -5.68 -11.39
C PRO A 429 -4.14 -5.03 -12.49
N ASP A 430 -5.34 -5.53 -12.75
CA ASP A 430 -6.20 -5.05 -13.84
C ASP A 430 -6.40 -3.52 -13.74
N LYS A 431 -6.37 -2.85 -14.90
CA LYS A 431 -6.66 -1.40 -15.01
C LYS A 431 -8.09 -1.03 -14.60
N GLU A 432 -9.00 -2.01 -14.49
CA GLU A 432 -10.42 -1.80 -14.20
C GLU A 432 -10.79 -1.82 -12.71
N THR A 433 -9.84 -2.12 -11.81
CA THR A 433 -10.10 -2.23 -10.37
C THR A 433 -9.42 -1.15 -9.53
N GLN A 434 -9.05 -0.02 -10.14
CA GLN A 434 -8.75 1.20 -9.39
C GLN A 434 -10.07 1.97 -9.16
N PRO A 435 -10.45 2.29 -7.92
CA PRO A 435 -11.63 3.10 -7.64
C PRO A 435 -11.54 4.52 -8.19
#